data_AF-A0A917W3C4-F1
#
_entry.id   AF-A0A917W3C4-F1
#
_cell.length_a   1.000
_cell.length_b   1.000
_cell.length_c   1.000
_cell.angle_alpha   90.00
_cell.angle_beta   90.00
_cell.angle_gamma   90.00
#
_symmetry.space_group_name_H-M   'P 1'
#
loop_
_entity.id
_entity.type
_entity.pdbx_description
1 polymer ?
#
loop_
_entity_poly.entity_id
_entity_poly.type
_entity_poly.pdbx_seq_one_letter_code
_entity_poly.pdbx_strand_id
1 'polypeptide(L)'
;MSKIKYASNERKSIVTLMKHPAFWVLSSFCFIALSLVALKFAEKVDEIYKLPAVTDVLFNIGAYCLIFGIAILVIMVAACVIRFLYFGNPYNRGLIGIRWNQFLMARQIRRGMIDTGVINPRQKSGGFEVGDIHPNLDKVKPFVRIEVVGNTSDQLEKTQSLLNASLRKKFDKYIVIDIDQDNAGRWFTFYLRDSSVSQRFVPLHLKELVPKTFYELRIMKKTVWNVAKSPHALIAGQTGSGKTYAVYGLLFQVLLAGADVYIIDPKRADLLSLNSVLPKGHVASGTEQALELMNHFVSLMHQRQDAISTYAQKHHIFAADFRAIPDMKPTYIFIDEVAALTASFTDSKELKVFNANMKQLVMKARSAGIIVILITQQPNAQAIPTDVRDQLGLRILLGTGSTQARMMTFGDGFEYFRIHFEQGAGLFLLDGVVHTPSQIETADLSNLGDDLLSLFQQAYEYGRLQT
;
A
#
# COMPACT_ATOMS: atom_id res chain seq x y z
N MET A 1 6.53 -57.81 14.52
CA MET A 1 6.26 -56.37 14.24
C MET A 1 5.66 -56.08 12.84
N SER A 2 5.60 -57.02 11.89
CA SER A 2 5.06 -56.78 10.54
C SER A 2 3.52 -56.79 10.42
N LYS A 3 2.81 -57.65 11.18
CA LYS A 3 1.33 -57.74 11.13
C LYS A 3 0.62 -56.49 11.70
N ILE A 4 1.23 -55.79 12.66
CA ILE A 4 0.64 -54.59 13.28
C ILE A 4 0.75 -53.35 12.36
N LYS A 5 1.75 -53.30 11.47
CA LYS A 5 1.89 -52.21 10.47
C LYS A 5 0.90 -52.33 9.31
N TYR A 6 0.52 -53.55 8.90
CA TYR A 6 -0.48 -53.75 7.84
C TYR A 6 -1.89 -53.31 8.28
N ALA A 7 -2.31 -53.69 9.49
CA ALA A 7 -3.63 -53.32 10.03
C ALA A 7 -3.81 -51.81 10.27
N SER A 8 -2.73 -51.05 10.50
CA SER A 8 -2.82 -49.59 10.71
C SER A 8 -2.94 -48.81 9.39
N ASN A 9 -2.38 -49.33 8.29
CA ASN A 9 -2.50 -48.73 6.96
C ASN A 9 -3.90 -48.97 6.34
N GLU A 10 -4.50 -50.14 6.53
CA GLU A 10 -5.88 -50.38 6.09
C GLU A 10 -6.91 -49.52 6.83
N ARG A 11 -6.76 -49.32 8.15
CA ARG A 11 -7.63 -48.40 8.89
C ARG A 11 -7.52 -46.96 8.40
N LYS A 12 -6.31 -46.50 8.06
CA LYS A 12 -6.13 -45.17 7.44
C LYS A 12 -6.77 -45.08 6.05
N SER A 13 -6.68 -46.14 5.26
CA SER A 13 -7.33 -46.23 3.93
C SER A 13 -8.85 -46.14 4.03
N ILE A 14 -9.48 -46.93 4.91
CA ILE A 14 -10.94 -46.94 5.11
C ILE A 14 -11.43 -45.60 5.64
N VAL A 15 -10.75 -45.01 6.64
CA VAL A 15 -11.11 -43.68 7.17
C VAL A 15 -10.97 -42.59 6.10
N THR A 16 -10.08 -42.76 5.13
CA THR A 16 -9.94 -41.83 4.00
C THR A 16 -11.05 -42.04 2.98
N LEU A 17 -11.45 -43.29 2.71
CA LEU A 17 -12.58 -43.64 1.86
C LEU A 17 -13.92 -43.11 2.43
N MET A 18 -14.11 -43.22 3.74
CA MET A 18 -15.29 -42.71 4.47
C MET A 18 -15.43 -41.19 4.45
N LYS A 19 -14.39 -40.44 4.05
CA LYS A 19 -14.49 -38.98 3.86
C LYS A 19 -15.04 -38.59 2.49
N HIS A 20 -15.12 -39.54 1.55
CA HIS A 20 -15.60 -39.26 0.20
C HIS A 20 -17.13 -39.41 0.12
N PRO A 21 -17.88 -38.42 -0.40
CA PRO A 21 -19.34 -38.48 -0.45
C PRO A 21 -19.87 -39.68 -1.26
N ALA A 22 -19.13 -40.13 -2.28
CA ALA A 22 -19.48 -41.32 -3.05
C ALA A 22 -19.56 -42.60 -2.20
N PHE A 23 -18.73 -42.72 -1.15
CA PHE A 23 -18.75 -43.88 -0.25
C PHE A 23 -20.10 -44.01 0.47
N TRP A 24 -20.64 -42.91 0.97
CA TRP A 24 -21.89 -42.91 1.71
C TRP A 24 -23.12 -43.05 0.79
N VAL A 25 -23.05 -42.53 -0.44
CA VAL A 25 -24.08 -42.80 -1.47
C VAL A 25 -24.12 -44.30 -1.80
N LEU A 26 -22.97 -44.92 -2.08
CA LEU A 26 -22.85 -46.36 -2.32
C LEU A 26 -23.32 -47.19 -1.12
N SER A 27 -22.95 -46.78 0.09
CA SER A 27 -23.39 -47.45 1.32
C SER A 27 -24.90 -47.37 1.53
N SER A 28 -25.53 -46.26 1.15
CA SER A 28 -26.99 -46.09 1.20
C SER A 28 -27.70 -47.00 0.19
N PHE A 29 -27.15 -47.14 -1.03
CA PHE A 29 -27.66 -48.11 -2.01
C PHE A 29 -27.56 -49.56 -1.52
N CYS A 30 -26.43 -49.94 -0.91
CA CYS A 30 -26.27 -51.27 -0.31
C CYS A 30 -27.30 -51.52 0.81
N PHE A 31 -27.54 -50.53 1.67
CA PHE A 31 -28.51 -50.63 2.76
C PHE A 31 -29.95 -50.82 2.24
N ILE A 32 -30.33 -50.09 1.18
CA ILE A 32 -31.62 -50.24 0.51
C ILE A 32 -31.75 -51.64 -0.11
N ALA A 33 -30.71 -52.13 -0.80
CA ALA A 33 -30.72 -53.46 -1.42
C ALA A 33 -30.86 -54.59 -0.37
N LEU A 34 -30.14 -54.51 0.74
CA LEU A 34 -30.26 -55.43 1.87
C LEU A 34 -31.67 -55.43 2.48
N SER A 35 -32.28 -54.25 2.60
CA SER A 35 -33.65 -54.11 3.11
C SER A 35 -34.67 -54.76 2.18
N LEU A 36 -34.50 -54.64 0.86
CA LEU A 36 -35.36 -55.31 -0.13
C LEU A 36 -35.21 -56.84 -0.11
N VAL A 37 -33.99 -57.35 0.11
CA VAL A 37 -33.75 -58.80 0.27
C VAL A 37 -34.42 -59.32 1.54
N ALA A 38 -34.35 -58.57 2.65
CA ALA A 38 -35.03 -58.94 3.90
C ALA A 38 -36.55 -58.99 3.74
N LEU A 39 -37.14 -58.04 2.99
CA LEU A 39 -38.58 -58.05 2.67
C LEU A 39 -38.98 -59.27 1.83
N LYS A 40 -38.20 -59.62 0.79
CA LYS A 40 -38.43 -60.84 0.00
C LYS A 40 -38.27 -62.13 0.80
N PHE A 41 -37.35 -62.13 1.77
CA PHE A 41 -37.19 -63.25 2.68
C PHE A 41 -38.41 -63.39 3.61
N ALA A 42 -38.92 -62.28 4.14
CA ALA A 42 -40.14 -62.28 4.96
C ALA A 42 -41.35 -62.81 4.19
N GLU A 43 -41.51 -62.40 2.92
CA GLU A 43 -42.55 -62.91 2.01
C GLU A 43 -42.47 -64.43 1.84
N LYS A 44 -41.26 -64.96 1.63
CA LYS A 44 -41.04 -66.40 1.46
C LYS A 44 -41.23 -67.20 2.75
N VAL A 45 -40.93 -66.61 3.91
CA VAL A 45 -41.20 -67.22 5.22
C VAL A 45 -42.72 -67.29 5.47
N ASP A 46 -43.46 -66.26 5.08
CA ASP A 46 -44.92 -66.24 5.17
C ASP A 46 -45.58 -67.34 4.32
N GLU A 47 -45.10 -67.50 3.08
CA GLU A 47 -45.57 -68.53 2.14
C GLU A 47 -45.37 -69.96 2.68
N ILE A 48 -44.22 -70.23 3.33
CA ILE A 48 -43.84 -71.57 3.79
C ILE A 48 -44.44 -71.90 5.16
N TYR A 49 -44.38 -70.97 6.11
CA TYR A 49 -44.66 -71.25 7.52
C TYR A 49 -46.03 -70.74 8.01
N LYS A 50 -46.71 -69.87 7.26
CA LYS A 50 -48.04 -69.32 7.58
C LYS A 50 -48.14 -68.78 9.03
N LEU A 51 -47.12 -68.06 9.47
CA LEU A 51 -47.01 -67.47 10.82
C LEU A 51 -47.18 -65.94 10.76
N PRO A 52 -48.42 -65.42 10.72
CA PRO A 52 -48.70 -64.01 10.42
C PRO A 52 -48.06 -63.02 11.41
N ALA A 53 -48.01 -63.38 12.70
CA ALA A 53 -47.42 -62.50 13.72
C ALA A 53 -45.91 -62.30 13.57
N VAL A 54 -45.19 -63.30 13.05
CA VAL A 54 -43.74 -63.22 12.84
C VAL A 54 -43.43 -62.48 11.54
N THR A 55 -44.24 -62.72 10.51
CA THR A 55 -44.06 -62.12 9.19
C THR A 55 -44.41 -60.64 9.21
N ASP A 56 -45.47 -60.22 9.91
CA ASP A 56 -45.82 -58.80 10.11
C ASP A 56 -44.70 -58.00 10.77
N VAL A 57 -44.03 -58.57 11.78
CA VAL A 57 -42.90 -57.91 12.46
C VAL A 57 -41.71 -57.75 11.50
N LEU A 58 -41.40 -58.80 10.73
CA LEU A 58 -40.31 -58.76 9.75
C LEU A 58 -40.59 -57.78 8.60
N PHE A 59 -41.82 -57.72 8.11
CA PHE A 59 -42.25 -56.76 7.09
C PHE A 59 -42.15 -55.33 7.59
N ASN A 60 -42.61 -55.04 8.81
CA ASN A 60 -42.53 -53.71 9.40
C ASN A 60 -41.06 -53.25 9.57
N ILE A 61 -40.20 -54.11 10.11
CA ILE A 61 -38.77 -53.80 10.27
C ILE A 61 -38.12 -53.53 8.90
N GLY A 62 -38.40 -54.36 7.90
CA GLY A 62 -37.89 -54.18 6.54
C GLY A 62 -38.37 -52.87 5.91
N ALA A 63 -39.64 -52.51 6.09
CA ALA A 63 -40.21 -51.27 5.57
C ALA A 63 -39.60 -50.02 6.22
N TYR A 64 -39.43 -50.01 7.55
CA TYR A 64 -38.80 -48.88 8.25
C TYR A 64 -37.33 -48.71 7.84
N CYS A 65 -36.57 -49.79 7.70
CA CYS A 65 -35.19 -49.73 7.20
C CYS A 65 -35.12 -49.17 5.76
N LEU A 66 -36.05 -49.56 4.89
CA LEU A 66 -36.13 -49.05 3.53
C LEU A 66 -36.39 -47.53 3.50
N ILE A 67 -37.38 -47.05 4.27
CA ILE A 67 -37.73 -45.63 4.36
C ILE A 67 -36.55 -44.81 4.89
N PHE A 68 -35.89 -45.30 5.94
CA PHE A 68 -34.73 -44.65 6.53
C PHE A 68 -33.54 -44.59 5.54
N GLY A 69 -33.29 -45.67 4.80
CA GLY A 69 -32.25 -45.71 3.76
C GLY A 69 -32.51 -44.72 2.62
N ILE A 70 -33.76 -44.60 2.16
CA ILE A 70 -34.17 -43.65 1.12
C ILE A 70 -34.03 -42.20 1.64
N ALA A 71 -34.44 -41.92 2.87
CA ALA A 71 -34.32 -40.59 3.47
C ALA A 71 -32.85 -40.12 3.54
N ILE A 72 -31.94 -41.00 3.97
CA ILE A 72 -30.50 -40.72 3.98
C ILE A 72 -30.01 -40.45 2.56
N LEU A 73 -30.38 -41.29 1.58
CA LEU A 73 -29.98 -41.10 0.19
C LEU A 73 -30.43 -39.73 -0.36
N VAL A 74 -31.67 -39.32 -0.09
CA VAL A 74 -32.20 -38.01 -0.52
C VAL A 74 -31.39 -36.86 0.11
N ILE A 75 -31.10 -36.92 1.42
CA ILE A 75 -30.29 -35.91 2.10
C ILE A 75 -28.88 -35.84 1.51
N MET A 76 -28.27 -36.99 1.21
CA MET A 76 -26.92 -37.03 0.63
C MET A 76 -26.89 -36.51 -0.81
N VAL A 77 -27.88 -36.86 -1.63
CA VAL A 77 -28.00 -36.34 -3.00
C VAL A 77 -28.24 -34.84 -2.96
N ALA A 78 -29.12 -34.34 -2.09
CA ALA A 78 -29.33 -32.91 -1.90
C ALA A 78 -28.02 -32.19 -1.47
N ALA A 79 -27.27 -32.76 -0.53
CA ALA A 79 -25.97 -32.23 -0.11
C ALA A 79 -24.94 -32.22 -1.26
N CYS A 80 -24.92 -33.27 -2.10
CA CYS A 80 -24.08 -33.36 -3.30
C CYS A 80 -24.49 -32.33 -4.36
N VAL A 81 -25.78 -32.13 -4.59
CA VAL A 81 -26.32 -31.14 -5.55
C VAL A 81 -26.04 -29.73 -5.05
N ILE A 82 -26.27 -29.43 -3.77
CA ILE A 82 -25.88 -28.14 -3.17
C ILE A 82 -24.37 -27.96 -3.32
N ARG A 83 -23.57 -28.99 -3.02
CA ARG A 83 -22.12 -28.90 -3.21
C ARG A 83 -21.74 -28.67 -4.67
N PHE A 84 -22.42 -29.28 -5.63
CA PHE A 84 -22.16 -29.10 -7.05
C PHE A 84 -22.59 -27.72 -7.56
N LEU A 85 -23.78 -27.24 -7.20
CA LEU A 85 -24.28 -25.92 -7.61
C LEU A 85 -23.45 -24.78 -7.00
N TYR A 86 -23.06 -24.91 -5.73
CA TYR A 86 -22.29 -23.87 -5.03
C TYR A 86 -20.78 -23.94 -5.28
N PHE A 87 -20.20 -25.14 -5.40
CA PHE A 87 -18.75 -25.33 -5.57
C PHE A 87 -18.33 -25.78 -6.97
N GLY A 88 -19.25 -26.06 -7.89
CA GLY A 88 -18.95 -26.45 -9.27
C GLY A 88 -18.56 -25.29 -10.17
N ASN A 89 -19.09 -24.08 -9.91
CA ASN A 89 -18.79 -22.90 -10.71
C ASN A 89 -17.49 -22.21 -10.23
N PRO A 90 -16.41 -22.15 -11.05
CA PRO A 90 -15.15 -21.52 -10.67
C PRO A 90 -15.30 -20.02 -10.32
N TYR A 91 -16.31 -19.34 -10.88
CA TYR A 91 -16.64 -17.96 -10.52
C TYR A 91 -17.14 -17.83 -9.06
N ASN A 92 -18.02 -18.76 -8.63
CA ASN A 92 -18.58 -18.76 -7.27
C ASN A 92 -17.55 -19.16 -6.20
N ARG A 93 -16.56 -20.00 -6.53
CA ARG A 93 -15.46 -20.32 -5.59
C ARG A 93 -14.67 -19.09 -5.16
N GLY A 94 -14.43 -18.15 -6.09
CA GLY A 94 -13.79 -16.88 -5.80
C GLY A 94 -14.65 -15.97 -4.91
N LEU A 95 -15.92 -15.80 -5.27
CA LEU A 95 -16.88 -14.95 -4.55
C LEU A 95 -17.16 -15.41 -3.11
N ILE A 96 -17.35 -16.73 -2.88
CA ILE A 96 -17.57 -17.27 -1.54
C ILE A 96 -16.32 -17.10 -0.68
N GLY A 97 -15.13 -17.33 -1.25
CA GLY A 97 -13.86 -17.08 -0.56
C GLY A 97 -13.67 -15.61 -0.17
N ILE A 98 -14.04 -14.69 -1.07
CA ILE A 98 -14.03 -13.24 -0.80
C ILE A 98 -15.00 -12.89 0.32
N ARG A 99 -16.28 -13.32 0.23
CA ARG A 99 -17.28 -13.07 1.28
C ARG A 99 -16.89 -13.67 2.63
N TRP A 100 -16.29 -14.86 2.63
CA TRP A 100 -15.78 -15.49 3.85
C TRP A 100 -14.62 -14.70 4.45
N ASN A 101 -13.69 -14.20 3.63
CA ASN A 101 -12.60 -13.35 4.09
C ASN A 101 -13.12 -11.99 4.59
N GLN A 102 -14.12 -11.39 3.95
CA GLN A 102 -14.81 -10.19 4.44
C GLN A 102 -15.44 -10.46 5.82
N PHE A 103 -16.19 -11.55 5.97
CA PHE A 103 -16.76 -11.95 7.26
C PHE A 103 -15.68 -12.15 8.35
N LEU A 104 -14.59 -12.84 8.03
CA LEU A 104 -13.49 -13.06 8.96
C LEU A 104 -12.77 -11.76 9.33
N MET A 105 -12.60 -10.84 8.38
CA MET A 105 -12.02 -9.52 8.62
C MET A 105 -12.90 -8.71 9.58
N ALA A 106 -14.21 -8.65 9.33
CA ALA A 106 -15.15 -7.96 10.22
C ALA A 106 -15.09 -8.53 11.64
N ARG A 107 -15.04 -9.85 11.77
CA ARG A 107 -14.92 -10.54 13.07
C ARG A 107 -13.60 -10.26 13.76
N GLN A 108 -12.49 -10.18 13.02
CA GLN A 108 -11.17 -9.86 13.57
C GLN A 108 -11.12 -8.41 14.05
N ILE A 109 -11.64 -7.47 13.26
CA ILE A 109 -11.72 -6.05 13.61
C ILE A 109 -12.58 -5.85 14.85
N ARG A 110 -13.79 -6.42 14.88
CA ARG A 110 -14.69 -6.33 16.03
C ARG A 110 -14.05 -6.86 17.32
N ARG A 111 -13.33 -7.99 17.24
CA ARG A 111 -12.61 -8.54 18.40
C ARG A 111 -11.50 -7.60 18.87
N GLY A 112 -10.68 -7.09 17.95
CA GLY A 112 -9.61 -6.15 18.30
C GLY A 112 -10.14 -4.90 19.01
N MET A 113 -11.27 -4.36 18.55
CA MET A 113 -11.91 -3.20 19.16
C MET A 113 -12.57 -3.48 20.53
N ILE A 114 -13.03 -4.72 20.77
CA ILE A 114 -13.49 -5.16 22.10
C ILE A 114 -12.30 -5.29 23.06
N ASP A 115 -11.22 -5.93 22.62
CA ASP A 115 -10.04 -6.22 23.44
C ASP A 115 -9.35 -4.92 23.92
N THR A 116 -9.44 -3.83 23.15
CA THR A 116 -8.91 -2.51 23.50
C THR A 116 -9.83 -1.67 24.39
N GLY A 117 -10.97 -2.20 24.83
CA GLY A 117 -11.91 -1.51 25.72
C GLY A 117 -12.75 -0.41 25.05
N VAL A 118 -12.74 -0.36 23.71
CA VAL A 118 -13.43 0.66 22.91
C VAL A 118 -14.89 0.27 22.76
N ILE A 119 -15.15 -0.99 22.42
CA ILE A 119 -16.50 -1.57 22.46
C ILE A 119 -16.71 -2.16 23.85
N ASN A 120 -17.47 -1.48 24.70
CA ASN A 120 -17.89 -2.02 26.00
C ASN A 120 -19.34 -2.55 25.89
N PRO A 121 -19.56 -3.86 25.71
CA PRO A 121 -20.91 -4.42 25.56
C PRO A 121 -21.76 -4.33 26.84
N ARG A 122 -21.28 -3.72 27.94
CA ARG A 122 -21.94 -3.73 29.26
C ARG A 122 -22.04 -2.40 30.00
N GLN A 123 -21.58 -1.24 29.49
CA GLN A 123 -21.70 0.05 30.19
C GLN A 123 -22.08 1.24 29.29
N LYS A 124 -22.92 2.14 29.83
CA LYS A 124 -23.48 3.35 29.22
C LYS A 124 -22.68 4.65 29.48
N SER A 125 -21.41 4.60 29.85
CA SER A 125 -20.66 5.83 30.12
C SER A 125 -19.18 5.72 29.78
N GLY A 126 -18.74 6.55 28.84
CA GLY A 126 -17.33 6.87 28.53
C GLY A 126 -16.70 6.16 27.34
N GLY A 127 -17.35 5.14 26.76
CA GLY A 127 -16.84 4.38 25.62
C GLY A 127 -17.33 4.87 24.27
N PHE A 128 -16.55 4.64 23.23
CA PHE A 128 -16.87 4.92 21.83
C PHE A 128 -17.65 3.76 21.22
N GLU A 129 -18.90 3.98 20.81
CA GLU A 129 -19.72 2.92 20.25
C GLU A 129 -19.43 2.76 18.75
N VAL A 130 -18.79 1.64 18.40
CA VAL A 130 -18.62 1.20 17.02
C VAL A 130 -19.84 0.35 16.64
N GLY A 131 -20.58 0.80 15.64
CA GLY A 131 -21.74 0.09 15.11
C GLY A 131 -21.32 -1.03 14.16
N ASP A 132 -21.83 -0.98 12.93
CA ASP A 132 -21.56 -2.02 11.95
C ASP A 132 -20.20 -1.87 11.23
N ILE A 133 -19.59 -3.02 10.95
CA ILE A 133 -18.29 -3.13 10.27
C ILE A 133 -18.48 -3.90 8.98
N HIS A 134 -18.30 -3.21 7.85
CA HIS A 134 -18.49 -3.73 6.51
C HIS A 134 -17.18 -3.69 5.71
N PRO A 135 -16.35 -4.75 5.78
CA PRO A 135 -15.22 -4.91 4.90
C PRO A 135 -15.68 -5.34 3.50
N ASN A 136 -15.15 -4.67 2.49
CA ASN A 136 -15.19 -5.07 1.10
C ASN A 136 -13.76 -5.39 0.66
N LEU A 137 -13.56 -6.61 0.15
CA LEU A 137 -12.27 -7.12 -0.35
C LEU A 137 -12.30 -7.38 -1.86
N ASP A 138 -13.15 -6.65 -2.59
CA ASP A 138 -13.23 -6.72 -4.04
C ASP A 138 -11.93 -6.21 -4.66
N LYS A 139 -11.53 -6.80 -5.79
CA LYS A 139 -10.21 -6.58 -6.41
C LYS A 139 -9.96 -5.15 -6.87
N VAL A 140 -11.00 -4.33 -7.02
CA VAL A 140 -10.92 -2.99 -7.61
C VAL A 140 -10.60 -1.93 -6.55
N LYS A 141 -11.31 -1.94 -5.42
CA LYS A 141 -11.15 -0.94 -4.36
C LYS A 141 -11.54 -1.56 -3.01
N PRO A 142 -10.64 -2.28 -2.33
CA PRO A 142 -10.96 -2.84 -1.02
C PRO A 142 -11.08 -1.72 0.01
N PHE A 143 -12.00 -1.86 0.95
CA PHE A 143 -12.24 -0.90 2.01
C PHE A 143 -12.84 -1.58 3.24
N VAL A 144 -12.80 -0.91 4.39
CA VAL A 144 -13.60 -1.24 5.57
C VAL A 144 -14.44 -0.03 5.89
N ARG A 145 -15.76 -0.20 5.88
CA ARG A 145 -16.66 0.84 6.35
C ARG A 145 -17.06 0.55 7.80
N ILE A 146 -16.91 1.55 8.67
CA ILE A 146 -17.17 1.43 10.10
C ILE A 146 -18.15 2.52 10.50
N GLU A 147 -19.25 2.12 11.12
CA GLU A 147 -20.19 3.05 11.73
C GLU A 147 -19.66 3.52 13.08
N VAL A 148 -19.73 4.82 13.28
CA VAL A 148 -19.22 5.51 14.45
C VAL A 148 -20.34 6.35 15.03
N VAL A 149 -20.66 6.12 16.31
CA VAL A 149 -21.70 6.84 17.02
C VAL A 149 -21.06 7.88 17.96
N GLY A 150 -21.15 9.17 17.62
CA GLY A 150 -20.68 10.26 18.51
C GLY A 150 -19.96 11.41 17.82
N ASN A 151 -19.17 12.17 18.59
CA ASN A 151 -18.46 13.37 18.15
C ASN A 151 -17.15 13.02 17.41
N THR A 152 -17.00 13.50 16.19
CA THR A 152 -16.41 12.73 15.07
C THR A 152 -14.89 12.85 14.86
N SER A 153 -14.21 13.89 15.34
CA SER A 153 -12.79 14.12 15.02
C SER A 153 -11.81 13.31 15.88
N ASP A 154 -11.86 13.42 17.21
CA ASP A 154 -11.01 12.64 18.14
C ASP A 154 -11.29 11.12 18.04
N GLN A 155 -12.53 10.78 17.65
CA GLN A 155 -12.97 9.42 17.43
C GLN A 155 -12.41 8.79 16.14
N LEU A 156 -12.15 9.60 15.11
CA LEU A 156 -11.60 9.13 13.84
C LEU A 156 -10.16 8.60 14.00
N GLU A 157 -9.29 9.39 14.65
CA GLU A 157 -7.89 9.00 14.86
C GLU A 157 -7.78 7.71 15.68
N LYS A 158 -8.59 7.60 16.75
CA LYS A 158 -8.70 6.39 17.56
C LYS A 158 -9.19 5.20 16.73
N THR A 159 -10.22 5.37 15.92
CA THR A 159 -10.76 4.30 15.06
C THR A 159 -9.74 3.82 14.04
N GLN A 160 -8.97 4.74 13.44
CA GLN A 160 -7.91 4.40 12.49
C GLN A 160 -6.79 3.59 13.15
N SER A 161 -6.29 4.01 14.31
CA SER A 161 -5.25 3.27 15.05
C SER A 161 -5.73 1.85 15.40
N LEU A 162 -6.96 1.73 15.90
CA LEU A 162 -7.57 0.45 16.26
C LEU A 162 -7.81 -0.48 15.07
N LEU A 163 -8.25 0.07 13.93
CA LEU A 163 -8.39 -0.70 12.70
C LEU A 163 -7.04 -1.26 12.26
N ASN A 164 -6.00 -0.42 12.23
CA ASN A 164 -4.64 -0.84 11.91
C ASN A 164 -4.11 -1.90 12.88
N ALA A 165 -4.40 -1.77 14.18
CA ALA A 165 -4.06 -2.80 15.18
C ALA A 165 -4.82 -4.11 14.94
N SER A 166 -6.09 -4.01 14.59
CA SER A 166 -6.96 -5.18 14.45
C SER A 166 -6.69 -5.97 13.18
N LEU A 167 -6.10 -5.38 12.14
CA LEU A 167 -5.72 -6.09 10.91
C LEU A 167 -4.49 -7.02 11.09
N ARG A 168 -3.68 -6.85 12.16
CA ARG A 168 -2.36 -7.49 12.42
C ARG A 168 -2.32 -9.01 12.67
N LYS A 169 -3.11 -9.80 11.96
CA LYS A 169 -3.07 -11.27 11.98
C LYS A 169 -3.25 -11.83 10.57
N LYS A 170 -4.45 -12.33 10.25
CA LYS A 170 -4.75 -12.92 8.94
C LYS A 170 -4.76 -11.88 7.80
N PHE A 171 -4.87 -10.59 8.14
CA PHE A 171 -5.08 -9.48 7.20
C PHE A 171 -3.98 -8.41 7.32
N ASP A 172 -2.80 -8.79 7.82
CA ASP A 172 -1.64 -7.92 8.03
C ASP A 172 -1.13 -7.28 6.73
N LYS A 173 -1.35 -7.93 5.59
CA LYS A 173 -1.10 -7.39 4.26
C LYS A 173 -1.96 -6.19 3.88
N TYR A 174 -3.05 -5.90 4.59
CA TYR A 174 -3.89 -4.75 4.26
C TYR A 174 -3.46 -3.53 5.08
N ILE A 175 -3.13 -2.44 4.39
CA ILE A 175 -2.85 -1.14 4.99
C ILE A 175 -3.98 -0.16 4.65
N VAL A 176 -4.37 0.67 5.61
CA VAL A 176 -5.29 1.79 5.37
C VAL A 176 -4.55 2.88 4.61
N ILE A 177 -5.11 3.37 3.51
CA ILE A 177 -4.46 4.34 2.61
C ILE A 177 -5.18 5.68 2.52
N ASP A 178 -6.47 5.69 2.82
CA ASP A 178 -7.32 6.86 2.72
C ASP A 178 -8.57 6.66 3.57
N ILE A 179 -9.20 7.76 4.00
CA ILE A 179 -10.40 7.75 4.82
C ILE A 179 -11.38 8.77 4.28
N ASP A 180 -12.58 8.30 3.99
CA ASP A 180 -13.70 9.14 3.56
C ASP A 180 -14.82 9.07 4.59
N GLN A 181 -15.50 10.19 4.80
CA GLN A 181 -16.61 10.31 5.74
C GLN A 181 -17.88 10.63 4.97
N ASP A 182 -18.98 9.95 5.31
CA ASP A 182 -20.27 10.26 4.70
C ASP A 182 -20.78 11.66 5.13
N ASN A 183 -21.66 12.24 4.31
CA ASN A 183 -22.24 13.57 4.57
C ASN A 183 -22.97 13.67 5.93
N ALA A 184 -23.42 12.54 6.49
CA ALA A 184 -24.08 12.49 7.79
C ALA A 184 -23.11 12.34 8.97
N GLY A 185 -21.82 12.15 8.69
CA GLY A 185 -20.76 12.01 9.67
C GLY A 185 -20.77 10.70 10.48
N ARG A 186 -21.57 9.70 10.08
CA ARG A 186 -21.78 8.45 10.82
C ARG A 186 -20.90 7.31 10.32
N TRP A 187 -20.55 7.32 9.04
CA TRP A 187 -19.80 6.25 8.40
C TRP A 187 -18.43 6.73 7.97
N PHE A 188 -17.41 6.02 8.44
CA PHE A 188 -16.05 6.18 7.96
C PHE A 188 -15.69 5.02 7.05
N THR A 189 -15.28 5.34 5.82
CA THR A 189 -14.81 4.38 4.83
C THR A 189 -13.29 4.43 4.77
N PHE A 190 -12.65 3.42 5.36
CA PHE A 190 -11.21 3.22 5.35
C PHE A 190 -10.82 2.43 4.10
N TYR A 191 -10.21 3.09 3.12
CA TYR A 191 -9.74 2.40 1.92
C TYR A 191 -8.49 1.58 2.25
N LEU A 192 -8.48 0.33 1.80
CA LEU A 192 -7.39 -0.60 2.03
C LEU A 192 -6.51 -0.74 0.79
N ARG A 193 -5.26 -1.13 0.98
CA ARG A 193 -4.34 -1.59 -0.06
C ARG A 193 -3.69 -2.88 0.37
N ASP A 194 -3.63 -3.84 -0.53
CA ASP A 194 -2.83 -5.06 -0.34
C ASP A 194 -1.35 -4.74 -0.57
N SER A 195 -0.56 -4.75 0.49
CA SER A 195 0.89 -4.50 0.47
C SER A 195 1.69 -5.63 -0.19
N SER A 196 1.09 -6.79 -0.45
CA SER A 196 1.75 -7.88 -1.20
C SER A 196 1.82 -7.61 -2.71
N VAL A 197 1.04 -6.65 -3.22
CA VAL A 197 1.05 -6.28 -4.64
C VAL A 197 2.02 -5.13 -4.86
N SER A 198 3.20 -5.46 -5.39
CA SER A 198 4.26 -4.49 -5.67
C SER A 198 3.77 -3.32 -6.54
N GLN A 199 3.87 -2.12 -5.98
CA GLN A 199 3.66 -0.83 -6.64
C GLN A 199 4.92 -0.30 -7.34
N ARG A 200 6.04 -1.00 -7.21
CA ARG A 200 7.31 -0.70 -7.86
C ARG A 200 7.13 -0.48 -9.35
N PHE A 201 7.60 0.67 -9.84
CA PHE A 201 7.63 0.98 -11.26
C PHE A 201 8.95 0.48 -11.85
N VAL A 202 8.90 -0.39 -12.86
CA VAL A 202 10.09 -1.00 -13.47
C VAL A 202 10.08 -0.67 -14.97
N PRO A 203 10.63 0.47 -15.40
CA PRO A 203 10.68 0.83 -16.82
C PRO A 203 11.53 -0.16 -17.61
N LEU A 204 11.09 -0.59 -18.80
CA LEU A 204 11.91 -1.38 -19.72
C LEU A 204 12.81 -0.48 -20.56
N HIS A 205 12.35 0.74 -20.84
CA HIS A 205 13.08 1.73 -21.64
C HIS A 205 13.03 3.11 -21.00
N LEU A 206 14.06 3.92 -21.27
CA LEU A 206 14.19 5.29 -20.77
C LEU A 206 12.95 6.15 -21.10
N LYS A 207 12.32 5.92 -22.26
CA LYS A 207 11.10 6.64 -22.67
C LYS A 207 9.91 6.47 -21.72
N GLU A 208 9.85 5.39 -20.95
CA GLU A 208 8.78 5.19 -19.96
C GLU A 208 8.92 6.07 -18.72
N LEU A 209 10.10 6.67 -18.53
CA LEU A 209 10.37 7.69 -17.51
C LEU A 209 10.05 9.10 -18.01
N VAL A 210 9.57 9.30 -19.24
CA VAL A 210 9.14 10.64 -19.67
C VAL A 210 7.87 11.02 -18.88
N PRO A 211 7.89 12.10 -18.08
CA PRO A 211 6.71 12.51 -17.35
C PRO A 211 5.67 13.09 -18.30
N LYS A 212 4.40 13.05 -17.90
CA LYS A 212 3.30 13.58 -18.73
C LYS A 212 3.36 15.11 -18.87
N THR A 213 3.87 15.78 -17.84
CA THR A 213 4.06 17.23 -17.78
C THR A 213 5.36 17.51 -17.03
N PHE A 214 5.91 18.72 -17.18
CA PHE A 214 7.15 19.13 -16.51
C PHE A 214 7.09 19.11 -14.98
N TYR A 215 5.89 19.00 -14.40
CA TYR A 215 5.67 19.09 -12.95
C TYR A 215 5.01 17.83 -12.34
N GLU A 216 4.88 16.74 -13.09
CA GLU A 216 4.26 15.48 -12.63
C GLU A 216 5.24 14.31 -12.70
N LEU A 217 5.93 14.05 -11.59
CA LEU A 217 6.95 13.01 -11.48
C LEU A 217 6.36 11.73 -10.88
N ARG A 218 6.49 10.59 -11.56
CA ARG A 218 6.04 9.29 -11.06
C ARG A 218 6.99 8.78 -9.97
N ILE A 219 6.45 8.51 -8.78
CA ILE A 219 7.22 7.91 -7.66
C ILE A 219 7.02 6.40 -7.55
N MET A 220 5.84 5.89 -7.94
CA MET A 220 5.52 4.45 -8.05
C MET A 220 4.38 4.27 -9.07
N LYS A 221 4.00 3.04 -9.43
CA LYS A 221 3.04 2.73 -10.53
C LYS A 221 1.79 3.62 -10.58
N LYS A 222 1.17 3.87 -9.43
CA LYS A 222 -0.11 4.60 -9.32
C LYS A 222 0.00 5.94 -8.58
N THR A 223 1.21 6.37 -8.25
CA THR A 223 1.40 7.60 -7.47
C THR A 223 2.34 8.53 -8.20
N VAL A 224 1.84 9.75 -8.42
CA VAL A 224 2.54 10.83 -9.10
C VAL A 224 2.69 11.98 -8.11
N TRP A 225 3.91 12.46 -7.97
CA TRP A 225 4.23 13.68 -7.25
C TRP A 225 4.04 14.88 -8.19
N ASN A 226 3.02 15.68 -7.91
CA ASN A 226 2.77 16.93 -8.61
C ASN A 226 3.44 18.08 -7.86
N VAL A 227 4.58 18.56 -8.37
CA VAL A 227 5.40 19.57 -7.69
C VAL A 227 4.76 20.96 -7.66
N ALA A 228 3.81 21.25 -8.55
CA ALA A 228 3.07 22.51 -8.54
C ALA A 228 2.06 22.56 -7.37
N LYS A 229 1.59 21.39 -6.91
CA LYS A 229 0.67 21.27 -5.76
C LYS A 229 1.42 21.15 -4.44
N SER A 230 2.39 20.26 -4.39
CA SER A 230 3.14 19.90 -3.19
C SER A 230 4.62 20.00 -3.51
N PRO A 231 5.21 21.21 -3.44
CA PRO A 231 6.58 21.45 -3.83
C PRO A 231 7.55 20.92 -2.77
N HIS A 232 8.80 20.76 -3.21
CA HIS A 232 9.94 20.33 -2.40
C HIS A 232 9.81 18.89 -1.87
N ALA A 233 10.96 18.26 -1.62
CA ALA A 233 11.00 16.91 -1.12
C ALA A 233 12.12 16.67 -0.11
N LEU A 234 11.87 15.73 0.80
CA LEU A 234 12.86 15.08 1.64
C LEU A 234 12.98 13.62 1.25
N ILE A 235 14.17 13.17 0.87
CA ILE A 235 14.48 11.77 0.60
C ILE A 235 15.54 11.30 1.59
N ALA A 236 15.09 10.58 2.61
CA ALA A 236 15.94 10.00 3.65
C ALA A 236 16.10 8.49 3.47
N GLY A 237 17.20 7.92 3.94
CA GLY A 237 17.40 6.47 3.96
C GLY A 237 18.84 6.07 4.27
N GLN A 238 18.99 4.97 5.00
CA GLN A 238 20.32 4.42 5.33
C GLN A 238 21.04 3.90 4.08
N THR A 239 22.36 3.73 4.16
CA THR A 239 23.14 3.08 3.09
C THR A 239 22.55 1.72 2.72
N GLY A 240 22.47 1.41 1.43
CA GLY A 240 21.88 0.16 0.93
C GLY A 240 20.35 0.14 0.89
N SER A 241 19.65 1.18 1.34
CA SER A 241 18.17 1.25 1.29
C SER A 241 17.59 1.49 -0.10
N GLY A 242 18.42 1.80 -1.11
CA GLY A 242 17.98 2.15 -2.47
C GLY A 242 17.82 3.66 -2.72
N LYS A 243 18.25 4.51 -1.79
CA LYS A 243 18.18 5.99 -1.90
C LYS A 243 18.76 6.54 -3.21
N THR A 244 19.95 6.11 -3.60
CA THR A 244 20.62 6.59 -4.82
C THR A 244 19.77 6.31 -6.07
N TYR A 245 19.25 5.10 -6.23
CA TYR A 245 18.39 4.74 -7.36
C TYR A 245 17.05 5.46 -7.34
N ALA A 246 16.48 5.71 -6.16
CA ALA A 246 15.27 6.52 -6.04
C ALA A 246 15.50 7.96 -6.53
N VAL A 247 16.64 8.56 -6.17
CA VAL A 247 17.05 9.89 -6.66
C VAL A 247 17.26 9.87 -8.18
N TYR A 248 17.95 8.85 -8.71
CA TYR A 248 18.14 8.70 -10.16
C TYR A 248 16.81 8.58 -10.90
N GLY A 249 15.85 7.82 -10.38
CA GLY A 249 14.53 7.69 -10.97
C GLY A 249 13.79 9.03 -11.09
N LEU A 250 13.95 9.93 -10.11
CA LEU A 250 13.41 11.29 -10.21
C LEU A 250 14.23 12.16 -11.18
N LEU A 251 15.55 12.09 -11.09
CA LEU A 251 16.46 12.87 -11.91
C LEU A 251 16.29 12.58 -13.41
N PHE A 252 16.15 11.31 -13.80
CA PHE A 252 15.84 10.92 -15.18
C PHE A 252 14.55 11.58 -15.67
N GLN A 253 13.48 11.55 -14.87
CA GLN A 253 12.20 12.15 -15.25
C GLN A 253 12.33 13.66 -15.45
N VAL A 254 13.06 14.35 -14.57
CA VAL A 254 13.28 15.79 -14.65
C VAL A 254 14.11 16.15 -15.89
N LEU A 255 15.17 15.41 -16.18
CA LEU A 255 16.00 15.62 -17.38
C LEU A 255 15.23 15.33 -18.67
N LEU A 256 14.45 14.24 -18.71
CA LEU A 256 13.59 13.90 -19.84
C LEU A 256 12.49 14.92 -20.08
N ALA A 257 12.05 15.61 -19.03
CA ALA A 257 11.15 16.75 -19.15
C ALA A 257 11.87 18.00 -19.71
N GLY A 258 13.18 18.04 -19.78
CA GLY A 258 13.92 19.23 -20.23
C GLY A 258 13.88 20.40 -19.25
N ALA A 259 13.60 20.12 -17.97
CA ALA A 259 13.63 21.10 -16.89
C ALA A 259 15.06 21.46 -16.49
N ASP A 260 15.24 22.62 -15.83
CA ASP A 260 16.57 23.03 -15.36
C ASP A 260 16.95 22.24 -14.10
N VAL A 261 18.15 21.65 -14.11
CA VAL A 261 18.64 20.80 -13.02
C VAL A 261 19.93 21.37 -12.45
N TYR A 262 19.98 21.45 -11.13
CA TYR A 262 21.15 21.80 -10.35
C TYR A 262 21.39 20.77 -9.24
N ILE A 263 22.66 20.51 -8.96
CA ILE A 263 23.10 19.49 -7.99
C ILE A 263 24.12 20.11 -7.05
N ILE A 264 23.93 19.90 -5.75
CA ILE A 264 24.92 20.20 -4.72
C ILE A 264 25.29 18.86 -4.08
N ASP A 265 26.50 18.37 -4.33
CA ASP A 265 27.04 17.11 -3.79
C ASP A 265 28.32 17.38 -2.97
N PRO A 266 28.23 17.52 -1.64
CA PRO A 266 29.37 17.77 -0.77
C PRO A 266 30.31 16.57 -0.67
N LYS A 267 29.86 15.37 -1.02
CA LYS A 267 30.61 14.11 -0.85
C LYS A 267 31.47 13.79 -2.06
N ARG A 268 31.36 14.55 -3.16
CA ARG A 268 32.03 14.26 -4.43
C ARG A 268 31.78 12.81 -4.87
N ALA A 269 30.54 12.37 -4.71
CA ALA A 269 30.13 10.99 -4.90
C ALA A 269 29.58 10.80 -6.33
N ASP A 270 28.63 9.88 -6.48
CA ASP A 270 28.14 9.46 -7.80
C ASP A 270 27.46 10.59 -8.59
N LEU A 271 26.80 11.54 -7.91
CA LEU A 271 26.10 12.65 -8.56
C LEU A 271 27.07 13.70 -9.15
N LEU A 272 28.31 13.78 -8.66
CA LEU A 272 29.34 14.65 -9.21
C LEU A 272 29.67 14.31 -10.68
N SER A 273 29.55 13.04 -11.08
CA SER A 273 29.80 12.59 -12.45
C SER A 273 28.93 13.31 -13.49
N LEU A 274 27.77 13.81 -13.07
CA LEU A 274 26.84 14.57 -13.91
C LEU A 274 27.35 15.94 -14.32
N ASN A 275 28.50 16.38 -13.80
CA ASN A 275 29.19 17.57 -14.30
C ASN A 275 29.65 17.42 -15.77
N SER A 276 29.72 16.19 -16.28
CA SER A 276 29.95 15.91 -17.71
C SER A 276 28.69 15.99 -18.57
N VAL A 277 27.50 15.94 -17.95
CA VAL A 277 26.18 15.92 -18.62
C VAL A 277 25.52 17.29 -18.56
N LEU A 278 25.56 17.93 -17.39
CA LEU A 278 24.90 19.21 -17.12
C LEU A 278 25.76 20.40 -17.55
N PRO A 279 25.16 21.59 -17.77
CA PRO A 279 25.92 22.79 -18.07
C PRO A 279 26.92 23.15 -16.96
N LYS A 280 28.01 23.82 -17.33
CA LYS A 280 29.01 24.30 -16.37
C LYS A 280 28.35 25.20 -15.31
N GLY A 281 28.69 24.95 -14.05
CA GLY A 281 28.14 25.68 -12.90
C GLY A 281 26.85 25.09 -12.34
N HIS A 282 26.28 24.05 -12.94
CA HIS A 282 25.07 23.40 -12.42
C HIS A 282 25.36 22.36 -11.33
N VAL A 283 26.61 21.94 -11.18
CA VAL A 283 27.05 20.98 -10.16
C VAL A 283 28.03 21.68 -9.21
N ALA A 284 27.68 21.77 -7.94
CA ALA A 284 28.53 22.30 -6.88
C ALA A 284 29.01 21.17 -5.96
N SER A 285 30.25 21.27 -5.51
CA SER A 285 30.87 20.26 -4.63
C SER A 285 31.45 20.79 -3.32
N GLY A 286 31.40 22.10 -3.11
CA GLY A 286 31.92 22.79 -1.93
C GLY A 286 30.91 23.76 -1.34
N THR A 287 31.16 24.19 -0.10
CA THR A 287 30.28 25.11 0.65
C THR A 287 30.15 26.48 -0.01
N GLU A 288 31.24 27.02 -0.55
CA GLU A 288 31.26 28.30 -1.28
C GLU A 288 30.36 28.26 -2.52
N GLN A 289 30.59 27.29 -3.41
CA GLN A 289 29.75 27.08 -4.60
C GLN A 289 28.28 26.79 -4.24
N ALA A 290 28.04 26.02 -3.18
CA ALA A 290 26.69 25.77 -2.69
C ALA A 290 26.02 27.07 -2.23
N LEU A 291 26.72 27.93 -1.49
CA LEU A 291 26.20 29.21 -1.03
C LEU A 291 25.93 30.17 -2.19
N GLU A 292 26.81 30.23 -3.18
CA GLU A 292 26.62 31.00 -4.42
C GLU A 292 25.36 30.56 -5.17
N LEU A 293 25.18 29.25 -5.35
CA LEU A 293 23.96 28.71 -5.98
C LEU A 293 22.70 29.06 -5.18
N MET A 294 22.74 28.92 -3.85
CA MET A 294 21.59 29.27 -3.01
C MET A 294 21.23 30.76 -3.10
N ASN A 295 22.22 31.66 -3.14
CA ASN A 295 22.01 33.09 -3.38
C ASN A 295 21.41 33.33 -4.78
N HIS A 296 21.93 32.63 -5.80
CA HIS A 296 21.41 32.70 -7.15
C HIS A 296 19.93 32.29 -7.22
N PHE A 297 19.55 31.18 -6.57
CA PHE A 297 18.15 30.73 -6.58
C PHE A 297 17.22 31.67 -5.84
N VAL A 298 17.65 32.31 -4.75
CA VAL A 298 16.86 33.33 -4.07
C VAL A 298 16.62 34.53 -5.00
N SER A 299 17.65 34.97 -5.73
CA SER A 299 17.51 36.04 -6.74
C SER A 299 16.58 35.62 -7.88
N LEU A 300 16.75 34.41 -8.43
CA LEU A 300 15.91 33.85 -9.48
C LEU A 300 14.44 33.73 -9.03
N MET A 301 14.19 33.33 -7.78
CA MET A 301 12.85 33.27 -7.21
C MET A 301 12.16 34.63 -7.27
N HIS A 302 12.84 35.69 -6.83
CA HIS A 302 12.30 37.04 -6.87
C HIS A 302 12.04 37.52 -8.31
N GLN A 303 13.01 37.33 -9.21
CA GLN A 303 12.85 37.67 -10.62
C GLN A 303 11.65 36.96 -11.27
N ARG A 304 11.47 35.66 -11.00
CA ARG A 304 10.32 34.91 -11.51
C ARG A 304 9.01 35.37 -10.89
N GLN A 305 8.98 35.66 -9.60
CA GLN A 305 7.77 36.18 -8.93
C GLN A 305 7.33 37.53 -9.51
N ASP A 306 8.28 38.43 -9.80
CA ASP A 306 7.98 39.73 -10.42
C ASP A 306 7.46 39.56 -11.86
N ALA A 307 8.06 38.66 -12.63
CA ALA A 307 7.61 38.33 -13.98
C ALA A 307 6.19 37.72 -13.97
N ILE A 308 5.92 36.77 -13.06
CA ILE A 308 4.59 36.14 -12.89
C ILE A 308 3.56 37.19 -12.50
N SER A 309 3.88 38.07 -11.55
CA SER A 309 2.98 39.15 -11.11
C SER A 309 2.62 40.08 -12.28
N THR A 310 3.62 40.51 -13.05
CA THR A 310 3.45 41.37 -14.22
C THR A 310 2.59 40.70 -15.29
N TYR A 311 2.86 39.43 -15.59
CA TYR A 311 2.08 38.65 -16.55
C TYR A 311 0.63 38.46 -16.08
N ALA A 312 0.44 38.09 -14.82
CA ALA A 312 -0.88 37.89 -14.22
C ALA A 312 -1.74 39.15 -14.26
N GLN A 313 -1.15 40.31 -13.98
CA GLN A 313 -1.85 41.60 -14.05
C GLN A 313 -2.26 41.92 -15.50
N LYS A 314 -1.36 41.72 -16.46
CA LYS A 314 -1.62 41.98 -17.89
C LYS A 314 -2.71 41.07 -18.46
N HIS A 315 -2.78 39.82 -18.00
CA HIS A 315 -3.70 38.80 -18.52
C HIS A 315 -4.90 38.52 -17.60
N HIS A 316 -5.08 39.30 -16.52
CA HIS A 316 -6.14 39.13 -15.53
C HIS A 316 -6.25 37.71 -14.94
N ILE A 317 -5.10 37.08 -14.67
CA ILE A 317 -5.04 35.73 -14.11
C ILE A 317 -4.97 35.81 -12.59
N PHE A 318 -5.97 35.26 -11.91
CA PHE A 318 -5.96 35.15 -10.46
C PHE A 318 -5.07 33.98 -10.00
N ALA A 319 -4.27 34.20 -8.94
CA ALA A 319 -3.39 33.19 -8.34
C ALA A 319 -2.44 32.50 -9.35
N ALA A 320 -1.83 33.28 -10.25
CA ALA A 320 -0.86 32.79 -11.21
C ALA A 320 0.40 32.23 -10.51
N ASP A 321 0.95 31.18 -11.10
CA ASP A 321 2.27 30.64 -10.78
C ASP A 321 3.08 30.46 -12.07
N PHE A 322 4.25 29.84 -11.97
CA PHE A 322 5.14 29.61 -13.11
C PHE A 322 4.45 28.95 -14.31
N ARG A 323 3.38 28.16 -14.11
CA ARG A 323 2.64 27.49 -15.20
C ARG A 323 1.82 28.46 -16.04
N ALA A 324 1.55 29.67 -15.53
CA ALA A 324 0.83 30.69 -16.27
C ALA A 324 1.70 31.35 -17.35
N ILE A 325 3.02 31.36 -17.19
CA ILE A 325 3.95 31.91 -18.17
C ILE A 325 4.31 30.81 -19.18
N PRO A 326 4.05 31.01 -20.48
CA PRO A 326 4.50 30.10 -21.53
C PRO A 326 6.01 29.86 -21.44
N ASP A 327 6.43 28.62 -21.62
CA ASP A 327 7.84 28.19 -21.65
C ASP A 327 8.63 28.37 -20.34
N MET A 328 8.00 28.86 -19.27
CA MET A 328 8.66 28.91 -17.95
C MET A 328 8.72 27.50 -17.35
N LYS A 329 9.91 26.90 -17.43
CA LYS A 329 10.18 25.58 -16.90
C LYS A 329 10.48 25.60 -15.40
N PRO A 330 10.11 24.55 -14.66
CA PRO A 330 10.54 24.38 -13.28
C PRO A 330 12.05 24.19 -13.19
N THR A 331 12.64 24.68 -12.11
CA THR A 331 14.06 24.49 -11.75
C THR A 331 14.14 23.56 -10.56
N TYR A 332 14.91 22.48 -10.68
CA TYR A 332 15.09 21.47 -9.64
C TYR A 332 16.49 21.54 -9.05
N ILE A 333 16.54 21.63 -7.72
CA ILE A 333 17.77 21.72 -6.95
C ILE A 333 17.86 20.46 -6.09
N PHE A 334 18.79 19.57 -6.44
CA PHE A 334 19.08 18.37 -5.66
C PHE A 334 20.25 18.67 -4.72
N ILE A 335 20.02 18.56 -3.41
CA ILE A 335 21.06 18.72 -2.41
C ILE A 335 21.33 17.34 -1.83
N ASP A 336 22.41 16.71 -2.30
CA ASP A 336 22.85 15.42 -1.75
C ASP A 336 23.51 15.59 -0.39
N GLU A 337 23.21 14.65 0.50
CA GLU A 337 23.61 14.64 1.89
C GLU A 337 23.65 16.04 2.55
N VAL A 338 22.50 16.71 2.63
CA VAL A 338 22.40 18.06 3.21
C VAL A 338 23.02 18.15 4.60
N ALA A 339 22.95 17.08 5.40
CA ALA A 339 23.60 17.01 6.71
C ALA A 339 25.14 17.12 6.63
N ALA A 340 25.77 16.43 5.67
CA ALA A 340 27.21 16.54 5.45
C ALA A 340 27.59 17.92 4.90
N LEU A 341 26.75 18.50 4.03
CA LEU A 341 26.97 19.86 3.52
C LEU A 341 26.96 20.88 4.67
N THR A 342 25.91 20.86 5.52
CA THR A 342 25.81 21.78 6.66
C THR A 342 26.96 21.62 7.65
N ALA A 343 27.44 20.39 7.86
CA ALA A 343 28.57 20.12 8.74
C ALA A 343 29.92 20.54 8.13
N SER A 344 29.99 20.73 6.80
CA SER A 344 31.22 21.15 6.11
C SER A 344 31.46 22.66 6.18
N PHE A 345 30.47 23.46 6.56
CA PHE A 345 30.64 24.90 6.76
C PHE A 345 31.50 25.17 7.99
N THR A 346 32.65 25.80 7.78
CA THR A 346 33.55 26.24 8.86
C THR A 346 33.16 27.61 9.39
N ASP A 347 32.66 28.51 8.53
CA ASP A 347 32.13 29.82 8.94
C ASP A 347 30.65 29.73 9.33
N SER A 348 30.38 29.98 10.61
CA SER A 348 29.03 30.06 11.16
C SER A 348 28.13 31.13 10.49
N LYS A 349 28.70 32.20 9.92
CA LYS A 349 27.95 33.22 9.18
C LYS A 349 27.48 32.68 7.84
N GLU A 350 28.35 32.03 7.08
CA GLU A 350 28.00 31.38 5.82
C GLU A 350 26.92 30.32 6.01
N LEU A 351 27.06 29.47 7.04
CA LEU A 351 26.04 28.47 7.39
C LEU A 351 24.68 29.11 7.69
N LYS A 352 24.66 30.25 8.41
CA LYS A 352 23.42 30.99 8.70
C LYS A 352 22.78 31.53 7.43
N VAL A 353 23.58 32.07 6.49
CA VAL A 353 23.06 32.56 5.20
C VAL A 353 22.53 31.39 4.37
N PHE A 354 23.26 30.28 4.29
CA PHE A 354 22.82 29.07 3.60
C PHE A 354 21.46 28.57 4.13
N ASN A 355 21.33 28.45 5.46
CA ASN A 355 20.08 28.01 6.09
C ASN A 355 18.94 29.02 5.90
N ALA A 356 19.23 30.32 5.93
CA ALA A 356 18.24 31.36 5.65
C ALA A 356 17.72 31.28 4.21
N ASN A 357 18.62 31.09 3.25
CA ASN A 357 18.27 30.92 1.83
C ASN A 357 17.46 29.64 1.60
N MET A 358 17.88 28.51 2.19
CA MET A 358 17.14 27.25 2.12
C MET A 358 15.70 27.42 2.64
N LYS A 359 15.56 28.02 3.82
CA LYS A 359 14.26 28.30 4.42
C LYS A 359 13.41 29.21 3.52
N GLN A 360 13.99 30.28 2.98
CA GLN A 360 13.28 31.19 2.09
C GLN A 360 12.79 30.48 0.82
N LEU A 361 13.63 29.65 0.20
CA LEU A 361 13.28 28.90 -1.00
C LEU A 361 12.15 27.90 -0.73
N VAL A 362 12.29 27.09 0.31
CA VAL A 362 11.27 26.08 0.67
C VAL A 362 9.93 26.73 1.02
N MET A 363 9.93 27.92 1.64
CA MET A 363 8.69 28.60 2.03
C MET A 363 8.01 29.38 0.90
N LYS A 364 8.77 29.91 -0.08
CA LYS A 364 8.25 30.92 -1.03
C LYS A 364 8.41 30.55 -2.50
N ALA A 365 9.26 29.59 -2.85
CA ALA A 365 9.64 29.37 -4.24
C ALA A 365 8.66 28.51 -5.05
N ARG A 366 7.62 27.98 -4.40
CA ARG A 366 6.51 27.24 -5.05
C ARG A 366 5.96 27.95 -6.27
N SER A 367 5.57 29.22 -6.12
CA SER A 367 4.96 30.00 -7.20
C SER A 367 5.95 30.27 -8.34
N ALA A 368 7.24 30.40 -8.01
CA ALA A 368 8.32 30.62 -8.98
C ALA A 368 8.76 29.34 -9.71
N GLY A 369 8.18 28.18 -9.39
CA GLY A 369 8.57 26.91 -9.98
C GLY A 369 10.01 26.50 -9.66
N ILE A 370 10.51 26.83 -8.47
CA ILE A 370 11.82 26.36 -8.00
C ILE A 370 11.58 25.29 -6.93
N ILE A 371 12.04 24.07 -7.19
CA ILE A 371 11.83 22.88 -6.38
C ILE A 371 13.15 22.50 -5.72
N VAL A 372 13.11 22.26 -4.41
CA VAL A 372 14.26 21.86 -3.59
C VAL A 372 14.05 20.43 -3.13
N ILE A 373 14.99 19.55 -3.46
CA ILE A 373 14.98 18.13 -3.09
C ILE A 373 16.16 17.90 -2.16
N LEU A 374 15.87 17.73 -0.88
CA LEU A 374 16.87 17.46 0.16
C LEU A 374 17.04 15.95 0.28
N ILE A 375 18.29 15.50 0.16
CA ILE A 375 18.64 14.09 0.30
C ILE A 375 19.55 13.94 1.52
N THR A 376 19.33 12.92 2.32
CA THR A 376 20.13 12.67 3.53
C THR A 376 20.08 11.21 3.94
N GLN A 377 21.07 10.74 4.68
CA GLN A 377 20.94 9.47 5.39
C GLN A 377 20.07 9.58 6.63
N GLN A 378 20.19 10.70 7.35
CA GLN A 378 19.45 10.97 8.58
C GLN A 378 18.90 12.40 8.56
N PRO A 379 17.57 12.58 8.65
CA PRO A 379 16.93 13.90 8.61
C PRO A 379 17.00 14.58 9.98
N ASN A 380 18.21 14.85 10.47
CA ASN A 380 18.40 15.49 11.76
C ASN A 380 17.95 16.96 11.73
N ALA A 381 17.49 17.47 12.88
CA ALA A 381 16.94 18.82 13.01
C ALA A 381 18.00 19.95 12.86
N GLN A 382 19.29 19.61 12.99
CA GLN A 382 20.39 20.58 12.82
C GLN A 382 20.59 20.93 11.34
N ALA A 383 20.53 19.91 10.48
CA ALA A 383 20.68 20.05 9.04
C ALA A 383 19.38 20.48 8.37
N ILE A 384 18.24 19.97 8.86
CA ILE A 384 16.91 20.27 8.33
C ILE A 384 16.01 20.71 9.49
N PRO A 385 15.95 22.03 9.77
CA PRO A 385 15.07 22.57 10.79
C PRO A 385 13.62 22.11 10.61
N THR A 386 12.90 21.93 11.72
CA THR A 386 11.51 21.41 11.71
C THR A 386 10.58 22.25 10.83
N ASP A 387 10.69 23.57 10.88
CA ASP A 387 9.88 24.50 10.08
C ASP A 387 10.18 24.40 8.57
N VAL A 388 11.41 24.08 8.18
CA VAL A 388 11.77 23.75 6.80
C VAL A 388 11.20 22.39 6.42
N ARG A 389 11.40 21.37 7.26
CA ARG A 389 10.91 20.01 7.02
C ARG A 389 9.40 19.97 6.82
N ASP A 390 8.66 20.73 7.62
CA ASP A 390 7.20 20.73 7.60
C ASP A 390 6.62 21.33 6.31
N GLN A 391 7.43 22.05 5.53
CA GLN A 391 7.09 22.60 4.22
C GLN A 391 7.53 21.68 3.05
N LEU A 392 8.21 20.58 3.33
CA LEU A 392 8.59 19.60 2.31
C LEU A 392 7.39 18.69 2.04
N GLY A 393 6.74 18.93 0.91
CA GLY A 393 5.45 18.31 0.61
C GLY A 393 5.52 16.82 0.26
N LEU A 394 6.65 16.36 -0.28
CA LEU A 394 6.98 14.94 -0.40
C LEU A 394 8.04 14.55 0.63
N ARG A 395 7.75 13.58 1.49
CA ARG A 395 8.74 13.03 2.43
C ARG A 395 8.83 11.53 2.23
N ILE A 396 10.03 11.03 2.00
CA ILE A 396 10.32 9.61 1.77
C ILE A 396 11.38 9.17 2.78
N LEU A 397 11.15 8.04 3.45
CA LEU A 397 12.14 7.33 4.24
C LEU A 397 12.29 5.92 3.70
N LEU A 398 13.42 5.63 3.07
CA LEU A 398 13.74 4.31 2.52
C LEU A 398 14.38 3.40 3.55
N GLY A 399 14.05 2.11 3.46
CA GLY A 399 14.38 1.10 4.44
C GLY A 399 13.51 1.20 5.70
N THR A 400 13.75 0.28 6.64
CA THR A 400 12.98 0.20 7.90
C THR A 400 13.12 1.45 8.76
N GLY A 401 14.33 2.01 8.82
CA GLY A 401 14.68 3.14 9.67
C GLY A 401 14.55 2.84 11.17
N SER A 402 15.16 3.66 12.01
CA SER A 402 14.87 3.64 13.45
C SER A 402 13.54 4.37 13.72
N THR A 403 12.95 4.16 14.90
CA THR A 403 11.78 4.96 15.33
C THR A 403 12.10 6.46 15.32
N GLN A 404 13.31 6.83 15.73
CA GLN A 404 13.79 8.21 15.67
C GLN A 404 13.86 8.75 14.24
N ALA A 405 14.39 7.98 13.28
CA ALA A 405 14.45 8.40 11.88
C ALA A 405 13.05 8.65 11.30
N ARG A 406 12.06 7.84 11.71
CA ARG A 406 10.66 8.00 11.30
C ARG A 406 10.04 9.28 11.87
N MET A 407 10.18 9.53 13.17
CA MET A 407 9.75 10.78 13.80
C MET A 407 10.44 12.00 13.15
N MET A 408 11.74 11.90 12.90
CA MET A 408 12.51 12.96 12.26
C MET A 408 12.14 13.20 10.79
N THR A 409 11.52 12.23 10.11
CA THR A 409 11.07 12.41 8.72
C THR A 409 9.64 12.91 8.63
N PHE A 410 8.72 12.31 9.38
CA PHE A 410 7.28 12.54 9.22
C PHE A 410 6.66 13.36 10.35
N GLY A 411 7.35 13.55 11.47
CA GLY A 411 6.82 14.20 12.66
C GLY A 411 6.26 13.22 13.70
N ASP A 412 5.71 13.79 14.76
CA ASP A 412 5.08 13.08 15.87
C ASP A 412 3.61 12.74 15.56
N GLY A 413 3.00 11.84 16.33
CA GLY A 413 1.58 11.48 16.20
C GLY A 413 1.29 10.28 15.30
N PHE A 414 2.30 9.70 14.64
CA PHE A 414 2.15 8.48 13.87
C PHE A 414 2.65 7.24 14.63
N GLU A 415 1.88 6.15 14.60
CA GLU A 415 2.35 4.85 15.06
C GLU A 415 3.19 4.17 13.96
N TYR A 416 4.45 3.87 14.28
CA TYR A 416 5.37 3.25 13.32
C TYR A 416 5.66 1.79 13.63
N PHE A 417 5.11 0.87 12.83
CA PHE A 417 5.37 -0.57 12.99
C PHE A 417 6.75 -0.96 12.48
N ARG A 418 7.38 -1.96 13.11
CA ARG A 418 8.62 -2.56 12.58
C ARG A 418 8.28 -3.40 11.35
N ILE A 419 8.34 -2.77 10.19
CA ILE A 419 8.19 -3.42 8.89
C ILE A 419 9.59 -3.54 8.30
N HIS A 420 9.98 -4.74 7.90
CA HIS A 420 11.22 -4.93 7.15
C HIS A 420 10.92 -4.62 5.68
N PHE A 421 11.59 -3.61 5.13
CA PHE A 421 11.46 -3.26 3.73
C PHE A 421 12.62 -3.86 2.93
N GLU A 422 12.32 -4.30 1.72
CA GLU A 422 13.33 -4.61 0.71
C GLU A 422 14.03 -3.32 0.25
N GLN A 423 15.17 -3.47 -0.43
CA GLN A 423 15.86 -2.34 -1.05
C GLN A 423 14.94 -1.62 -2.05
N GLY A 424 14.90 -0.29 -1.97
CA GLY A 424 14.02 0.56 -2.79
C GLY A 424 12.60 0.70 -2.23
N ALA A 425 12.28 0.07 -1.10
CA ALA A 425 11.01 0.23 -0.40
C ALA A 425 11.18 0.97 0.93
N GLY A 426 10.09 1.55 1.44
CA GLY A 426 10.10 2.32 2.67
C GLY A 426 8.73 2.94 2.99
N LEU A 427 8.75 4.09 3.65
CA LEU A 427 7.56 4.90 3.94
C LEU A 427 7.61 6.23 3.18
N PHE A 428 6.45 6.78 2.83
CA PHE A 428 6.32 8.12 2.30
C PHE A 428 5.06 8.83 2.78
N LEU A 429 5.13 10.15 2.74
CA LEU A 429 4.02 11.08 2.93
C LEU A 429 4.03 12.04 1.73
N LEU A 430 2.84 12.36 1.23
CA LEU A 430 2.69 13.30 0.11
C LEU A 430 1.49 14.20 0.40
N ASP A 431 1.76 15.48 0.67
CA ASP A 431 0.72 16.43 1.08
C ASP A 431 -0.42 16.50 0.05
N GLY A 432 -1.65 16.42 0.56
CA GLY A 432 -2.88 16.44 -0.25
C GLY A 432 -3.18 15.15 -1.00
N VAL A 433 -2.36 14.10 -0.84
CA VAL A 433 -2.58 12.77 -1.47
C VAL A 433 -2.52 11.65 -0.44
N VAL A 434 -1.54 11.69 0.46
CA VAL A 434 -1.29 10.67 1.48
C VAL A 434 -1.00 11.39 2.79
N HIS A 435 -1.98 11.36 3.70
CA HIS A 435 -1.95 12.10 4.97
C HIS A 435 -1.30 11.32 6.13
N THR A 436 -1.08 10.02 5.96
CA THR A 436 -0.40 9.17 6.94
C THR A 436 0.73 8.40 6.27
N PRO A 437 1.92 8.27 6.91
CA PRO A 437 3.05 7.57 6.33
C PRO A 437 2.67 6.18 5.82
N SER A 438 2.74 6.01 4.50
CA SER A 438 2.30 4.82 3.78
C SER A 438 3.48 4.15 3.11
N GLN A 439 3.36 2.89 2.72
CA GLN A 439 4.43 2.18 2.01
C GLN A 439 4.71 2.81 0.64
N ILE A 440 5.99 3.00 0.33
CA ILE A 440 6.52 3.36 -1.00
C ILE A 440 7.39 2.23 -1.54
N GLU A 441 7.34 2.05 -2.86
CA GLU A 441 8.29 1.27 -3.64
C GLU A 441 8.75 2.13 -4.80
N THR A 442 9.99 2.60 -4.71
CA THR A 442 10.60 3.50 -5.70
C THR A 442 10.88 2.79 -7.01
N ALA A 443 11.14 3.56 -8.08
CA ALA A 443 11.41 2.99 -9.39
C ALA A 443 12.65 2.10 -9.39
N ASP A 444 12.57 0.98 -10.08
CA ASP A 444 13.65 0.02 -10.25
C ASP A 444 14.22 0.14 -11.66
N LEU A 445 15.46 0.61 -11.73
CA LEU A 445 16.12 0.98 -12.98
C LEU A 445 16.98 -0.15 -13.56
N SER A 446 16.96 -1.34 -12.94
CA SER A 446 17.80 -2.48 -13.32
C SER A 446 17.69 -2.88 -14.81
N ASN A 447 16.51 -2.69 -15.42
CA ASN A 447 16.30 -3.01 -16.83
C ASN A 447 16.91 -2.01 -17.82
N LEU A 448 17.36 -0.84 -17.37
CA LEU A 448 17.92 0.19 -18.26
C LEU A 448 19.40 -0.07 -18.61
N GLY A 449 20.06 -0.98 -17.89
CA GLY A 449 21.47 -1.30 -18.06
C GLY A 449 22.38 -0.58 -17.05
N ASP A 450 23.66 -0.95 -17.06
CA ASP A 450 24.63 -0.52 -16.03
C ASP A 450 25.32 0.82 -16.35
N ASP A 451 25.33 1.27 -17.61
CA ASP A 451 25.94 2.55 -18.02
C ASP A 451 24.99 3.73 -17.77
N LEU A 452 24.81 4.06 -16.48
CA LEU A 452 23.94 5.14 -16.04
C LEU A 452 24.37 6.52 -16.58
N LEU A 453 25.67 6.77 -16.75
CA LEU A 453 26.14 8.08 -17.22
C LEU A 453 25.72 8.32 -18.67
N SER A 454 25.86 7.32 -19.54
CA SER A 454 25.37 7.41 -20.91
C SER A 454 23.85 7.62 -20.98
N LEU A 455 23.10 6.98 -20.09
CA LEU A 455 21.65 7.15 -20.00
C LEU A 455 21.28 8.56 -19.54
N PHE A 456 22.03 9.14 -18.61
CA PHE A 456 21.83 10.53 -18.18
C PHE A 456 22.10 11.51 -19.32
N GLN A 457 23.16 11.28 -20.11
CA GLN A 457 23.40 12.07 -21.33
C GLN A 457 22.23 11.98 -22.30
N GLN A 458 21.74 10.77 -22.58
CA GLN A 458 20.59 10.56 -23.47
C GLN A 458 19.33 11.26 -22.95
N ALA A 459 19.06 11.17 -21.64
CA ALA A 459 17.92 11.82 -21.02
C ALA A 459 17.99 13.35 -21.13
N TYR A 460 19.17 13.92 -20.88
CA TYR A 460 19.40 15.36 -20.99
C TYR A 460 19.21 15.87 -22.42
N GLU A 461 19.83 15.20 -23.42
CA GLU A 461 19.67 15.57 -24.83
C GLU A 461 18.22 15.42 -25.29
N TYR A 462 17.52 14.35 -24.87
CA TYR A 462 16.11 14.16 -25.18
C TYR A 462 15.25 15.33 -24.68
N GLY A 463 15.43 15.73 -23.42
CA GLY A 463 14.66 16.82 -22.82
C GLY A 463 14.91 18.16 -23.50
N ARG A 464 16.15 18.42 -23.96
CA ARG A 464 16.48 19.64 -24.72
C ARG A 464 15.83 19.69 -26.10
N LEU A 465 15.65 18.55 -26.77
CA LEU A 465 15.05 18.49 -28.10
C LEU A 465 13.53 18.66 -28.11
N GLN A 466 12.88 18.47 -26.95
CA GLN A 466 11.43 18.64 -26.79
C GLN A 466 11.03 20.12 -26.58
N THR A 467 12.00 21.03 -26.53
CA THR A 467 11.84 22.44 -26.15
C THR A 467 12.47 23.34 -27.17
#